data_AF-A0A373FF46-F1
#
_entry.id   AF-A0A373FF46-F1
#
_cell.length_a   1.000
_cell.length_b   1.000
_cell.length_c   1.000
_cell.angle_alpha   90.00
_cell.angle_beta   90.00
_cell.angle_gamma   90.00
#
_symmetry.space_group_name_H-M   'P 1'
#
loop_
_entity.id
_entity.type
_entity.pdbx_description
1 polymer ?
#
loop_
_entity_poly.entity_id
_entity_poly.type
_entity_poly.pdbx_seq_one_letter_code
_entity_poly.pdbx_strand_id
1 'polypeptide(L)' 'MNAVFTPNLDKLRNIVQSFGSHSFTAAQVATEYEGSAASSDSAKTFDELLSRHAAVLGVQAVAGSPGVWQAA' A
#
# COMPACT_ATOMS: atom_id res chain seq x y z
N MET A 1 19.55 -0.64 -16.79
CA MET A 1 19.31 0.38 -15.76
C MET A 1 18.17 -0.11 -14.90
N ASN A 2 18.44 -0.70 -13.73
CA ASN A 2 17.40 -0.99 -12.76
C ASN A 2 17.00 0.36 -12.17
N ALA A 3 15.95 0.98 -12.72
CA ALA A 3 15.27 2.04 -12.01
C ALA A 3 14.78 1.39 -10.71
N VAL A 4 15.56 1.53 -9.65
CA VAL A 4 15.11 1.17 -8.31
C VAL A 4 13.93 2.10 -8.10
N PHE A 5 12.72 1.60 -8.31
CA PHE A 5 11.53 2.25 -7.84
C PHE A 5 11.72 2.29 -6.33
N THR A 6 12.26 3.39 -5.81
CA THR A 6 12.30 3.71 -4.40
C THR A 6 10.97 4.36 -4.10
N PRO A 7 9.93 3.59 -3.74
CA PRO A 7 8.68 4.17 -3.29
C PRO A 7 9.00 5.08 -2.10
N ASN A 8 8.43 6.27 -2.11
CA ASN A 8 8.53 7.18 -1.00
C ASN A 8 7.66 6.62 0.14
N LEU A 9 8.33 5.93 1.06
CA LEU A 9 7.68 5.27 2.20
C LEU A 9 6.96 6.26 3.11
N ASP A 10 7.43 7.51 3.22
CA ASP A 10 6.74 8.54 4.02
C ASP A 10 5.42 8.95 3.37
N LYS A 11 5.39 9.12 2.03
CA LYS A 11 4.14 9.36 1.29
C LYS A 11 3.19 8.18 1.44
N LEU A 12 3.71 6.97 1.29
CA LEU A 12 2.92 5.74 1.41
C LEU A 12 2.35 5.56 2.81
N ARG A 13 3.14 5.85 3.85
CA ARG A 13 2.68 5.91 5.24
C ARG A 13 1.58 6.95 5.40
N ASN A 14 1.74 8.15 4.85
CA ASN A 14 0.73 9.20 4.99
C ASN A 14 -0.62 8.79 4.36
N ILE A 15 -0.57 8.17 3.17
CA ILE A 15 -1.76 7.62 2.50
C ILE A 15 -2.41 6.51 3.33
N VAL A 16 -1.61 5.53 3.74
CA VAL A 16 -2.04 4.41 4.60
C VAL A 16 -2.70 4.92 5.88
N GLN A 17 -2.09 5.90 6.54
CA GLN A 17 -2.59 6.51 7.75
C GLN A 17 -3.85 7.35 7.50
N SER A 18 -4.02 7.91 6.29
CA SER A 18 -5.24 8.64 5.93
C SER A 18 -6.46 7.72 5.80
N PHE A 19 -6.27 6.43 5.51
CA PHE A 19 -7.36 5.45 5.58
C PHE A 19 -7.80 5.16 7.02
N GLY A 20 -6.91 5.38 8.00
CA GLY A 20 -7.22 5.23 9.43
C GLY A 20 -7.78 3.85 9.76
N SER A 21 -8.95 3.82 10.40
CA SER A 21 -9.66 2.59 10.77
C SER A 21 -10.40 1.90 9.61
N HIS A 22 -10.41 2.47 8.40
CA HIS A 22 -10.99 1.82 7.23
C HIS A 22 -10.03 0.81 6.62
N SER A 23 -10.56 -0.33 6.22
CA SER A 23 -9.83 -1.31 5.43
C SER A 23 -9.64 -0.79 4.00
N PHE A 24 -8.46 -0.99 3.44
CA PHE A 24 -8.09 -0.52 2.11
C PHE A 24 -7.35 -1.62 1.33
N THR A 25 -7.24 -1.46 0.03
CA THR A 25 -6.54 -2.40 -0.86
C THR A 25 -5.26 -1.79 -1.40
N ALA A 26 -4.31 -2.64 -1.79
CA ALA A 26 -3.08 -2.19 -2.44
C ALA A 26 -3.36 -1.36 -3.72
N ALA A 27 -4.44 -1.67 -4.45
CA ALA A 27 -4.88 -0.90 -5.61
C ALA A 27 -5.36 0.52 -5.24
N GLN A 28 -6.04 0.69 -4.11
CA GLN A 28 -6.42 2.02 -3.60
C GLN A 28 -5.20 2.81 -3.16
N VAL A 29 -4.28 2.19 -2.40
CA VAL A 29 -3.03 2.84 -1.99
C VAL A 29 -2.20 3.25 -3.21
N ALA A 30 -2.07 2.37 -4.21
CA ALA A 30 -1.38 2.67 -5.45
C ALA A 30 -2.06 3.81 -6.22
N THR A 31 -3.40 3.81 -6.28
CA THR A 31 -4.15 4.88 -6.98
C THR A 31 -3.94 6.23 -6.31
N GLU A 32 -4.00 6.29 -4.98
CA GLU A 32 -3.73 7.51 -4.19
C GLU A 32 -2.25 7.93 -4.29
N TYR A 33 -1.34 6.96 -4.37
CA TYR A 33 0.09 7.22 -4.46
C TYR A 33 0.49 7.76 -5.84
N GLU A 34 0.00 7.13 -6.91
CA GLU A 34 0.24 7.52 -8.30
C GLU A 34 -0.60 8.74 -8.70
N GLY A 35 -1.72 8.99 -8.01
CA GLY A 35 -2.69 10.03 -8.37
C GLY A 35 -3.48 9.69 -9.64
N SER A 36 -3.52 8.42 -10.02
CA SER A 36 -4.14 7.89 -11.24
C SER A 36 -4.50 6.43 -11.02
N ALA A 37 -5.45 5.89 -11.80
CA ALA A 37 -5.92 4.52 -11.63
C ALA A 37 -4.76 3.52 -11.68
N ALA A 38 -4.55 2.80 -10.58
CA ALA A 38 -3.48 1.82 -10.48
C ALA A 38 -3.72 0.65 -11.45
N SER A 39 -2.66 0.27 -12.17
CA SER A 39 -2.68 -0.95 -12.99
C SER A 39 -2.58 -2.19 -12.12
N SER A 40 -2.94 -3.36 -12.64
CA SER A 40 -2.84 -4.62 -11.90
C SER A 40 -1.41 -4.95 -11.46
N ASP A 41 -0.40 -4.56 -12.26
CA ASP A 41 1.01 -4.64 -11.87
C ASP A 41 1.39 -3.69 -10.73
N SER A 42 0.90 -2.45 -10.76
CA SER A 42 1.08 -1.49 -9.65
C SER A 42 0.46 -2.04 -8.37
N ALA A 43 -0.76 -2.57 -8.43
CA ALA A 43 -1.43 -3.16 -7.27
C ALA A 43 -0.63 -4.30 -6.65
N LYS A 44 -0.05 -5.20 -7.47
CA LYS A 44 0.84 -6.27 -6.98
C LYS A 44 2.11 -5.73 -6.33
N THR A 45 2.76 -4.77 -6.99
CA THR A 45 4.00 -4.14 -6.46
C THR A 45 3.73 -3.49 -5.12
N PHE A 46 2.61 -2.77 -4.99
CA PHE A 46 2.20 -2.15 -3.73
C PHE A 46 1.81 -3.16 -2.66
N ASP A 47 1.17 -4.27 -3.03
CA ASP A 47 0.85 -5.34 -2.08
C ASP A 47 2.12 -5.97 -1.49
N GLU A 48 3.13 -6.23 -2.32
CA GLU A 48 4.44 -6.71 -1.87
C GLU A 48 5.15 -5.67 -0.99
N LEU A 49 5.05 -4.38 -1.32
CA LEU A 49 5.62 -3.29 -0.53
C LEU A 49 4.92 -3.14 0.82
N LEU A 50 3.59 -3.17 0.84
CA LEU A 50 2.79 -3.12 2.06
C LEU A 50 3.13 -4.32 2.96
N SER A 51 3.24 -5.52 2.39
CA SER A 51 3.64 -6.72 3.11
C SER A 51 5.06 -6.63 3.67
N ARG A 52 6.02 -6.22 2.84
CA ARG A 52 7.44 -6.07 3.22
C ARG A 52 7.66 -4.98 4.28
N HIS A 53 6.90 -3.90 4.21
CA HIS A 53 7.03 -2.73 5.08
C HIS A 53 5.88 -2.59 6.09
N ALA A 54 5.09 -3.64 6.31
CA ALA A 54 3.90 -3.61 7.16
C ALA A 54 4.19 -3.05 8.56
N ALA A 55 5.28 -3.51 9.17
CA ALA A 55 5.74 -3.06 10.48
C ALA A 55 6.16 -1.57 10.51
N VAL A 56 6.70 -1.03 9.40
CA VAL A 56 7.19 0.36 9.29
C VAL A 56 6.06 1.33 8.98
N LEU A 57 5.04 0.85 8.27
CA LEU A 57 3.85 1.61 7.90
C LEU A 57 2.78 1.55 8.99
N GLY A 58 2.90 0.60 9.92
CA GLY A 58 1.88 0.31 10.92
C GLY A 58 0.62 -0.19 10.23
N VAL A 59 0.74 -1.24 9.41
CA VAL A 59 -0.40 -1.89 8.75
C VAL A 59 -0.40 -3.38 9.00
N GLN A 60 -1.59 -3.97 8.86
CA GLN A 60 -1.82 -5.39 9.05
C GLN A 60 -2.73 -5.87 7.92
N ALA A 61 -2.46 -7.07 7.40
CA ALA A 61 -3.39 -7.73 6.49
C ALA A 61 -4.63 -8.15 7.28
N VAL A 62 -5.82 -7.87 6.74
CA VAL A 62 -7.08 -8.23 7.40
C VAL A 62 -7.32 -9.73 7.27
N ALA A 63 -7.46 -10.41 8.42
CA ALA A 63 -7.70 -11.85 8.46
C ALA A 63 -8.98 -12.21 7.69
N GLY A 64 -8.87 -13.13 6.74
CA GLY A 64 -10.00 -13.59 5.91
C GLY A 64 -10.23 -12.80 4.62
N SER A 65 -9.46 -11.75 4.36
CA SER A 65 -9.55 -10.96 3.11
C SER A 65 -8.17 -10.75 2.48
N PRO A 66 -7.71 -11.67 1.61
CA PRO A 66 -6.42 -11.51 0.94
C PRO A 66 -6.42 -10.25 0.05
N GLY A 67 -5.38 -9.44 0.16
CA GLY A 67 -5.24 -8.16 -0.54
C GLY A 67 -5.94 -6.97 0.14
N VAL A 68 -6.52 -7.17 1.33
CA VAL A 68 -7.07 -6.11 2.17
C VAL A 68 -6.15 -5.85 3.36
N TRP A 69 -5.83 -4.58 3.54
CA TRP A 69 -4.93 -4.04 4.54
C TRP A 69 -5.68 -3.07 5.44
N GLN A 70 -5.21 -2.92 6.67
CA GLN A 70 -5.76 -1.99 7.64
C GLN A 70 -4.62 -1.35 8.42
N ALA A 71 -4.77 -0.08 8.81
CA ALA A 71 -3.82 0.53 9.73
C ALA A 71 -3.89 -0.16 11.10
N ALA A 72 -2.72 -0.46 11.66
CA ALA A 72 -2.50 -1.06 12.97
C ALA A 72 -2.72 -0.05 14.10
#